data_AF-A0A7J9I347-F1
#
_entry.id   AF-A0A7J9I347-F1
#
_cell.length_a   1.000
_cell.length_b   1.000
_cell.length_c   1.000
_cell.angle_alpha   90.00
_cell.angle_beta   90.00
_cell.angle_gamma   90.00
#
_symmetry.space_group_name_H-M   'P 1'
#
loop_
_entity.id
_entity.type
_entity.pdbx_description
1 polymer ?
#
loop_
_entity_poly.entity_id
_entity_poly.type
_entity_poly.pdbx_seq_one_letter_code
_entity_poly.pdbx_strand_id
1 'polypeptide(L)'
;MGRRQQPETVGVLDRINNLPDSILSHILSFLPNKEAVRTSILSTRWKYLFASSISILDFEHCLKNLYEEDVNNFMNFVDTLLFNPRERVHLESFWVNDYFVDDEDDYLPLYGWISTALSRGLKNIGINFINEKVPVLPTLLFTSHSLVTLTLFLHIKDDMKIPTNACLPNLKNLCLTNLAFEDGYSILKLISSCHVLEDLTIYDCCFHSISELNIHNLLLRRLILCFEHVFVRDYDYVMAIDAPSLVYFEYTGIVGKGYTLSNMKSLVKAEISISHFHEVHGERSATQLLQGICNVQSLHLAIEAFNETFFRTRLDPKLVFHNLVELEFHSYYCYRKGVRLVEFLHNVPNLKTLILDLADGEEGLRSLPIPSCLLFHVKEIKISGVDGSKYAFEMISYFLNHAMVLEKLILKMINLLGKDELCILKKLLRLPRNSKKCEVVVH
;
A
#
# COMPACT_ATOMS: atom_id res chain seq x y z
N MET A 1 6.87 -40.03 -73.06
CA MET A 1 5.83 -39.41 -72.23
C MET A 1 6.36 -39.22 -70.81
N GLY A 2 6.50 -37.95 -70.40
CA GLY A 2 6.54 -37.44 -69.02
C GLY A 2 7.39 -38.12 -67.94
N ARG A 3 8.68 -37.76 -67.83
CA ARG A 3 9.33 -37.69 -66.51
C ARG A 3 8.91 -36.36 -65.87
N ARG A 4 8.01 -36.42 -64.89
CA ARG A 4 7.67 -35.29 -64.02
C ARG A 4 8.95 -34.86 -63.30
N GLN A 5 9.43 -33.66 -63.59
CA GLN A 5 10.35 -32.95 -62.71
C GLN A 5 9.60 -32.70 -61.40
N GLN A 6 10.13 -33.20 -60.28
CA GLN A 6 9.75 -32.70 -58.96
C GLN A 6 10.26 -31.27 -58.86
N PRO A 7 9.47 -30.30 -58.37
CA PRO A 7 9.98 -28.97 -58.11
C PRO A 7 10.98 -29.04 -56.95
N GLU A 8 12.19 -28.53 -57.18
CA GLU A 8 13.12 -28.17 -56.11
C GLU A 8 12.40 -27.15 -55.21
N THR A 9 12.01 -27.59 -54.03
CA THR A 9 11.65 -26.69 -52.94
C THR A 9 12.92 -25.93 -52.55
N VAL A 10 13.07 -24.71 -53.09
CA VAL A 10 14.01 -23.71 -52.57
C VAL A 10 13.64 -23.52 -51.10
N GLY A 11 14.40 -24.14 -50.21
CA GLY A 11 14.25 -23.93 -48.77
C GLY A 11 14.40 -22.44 -48.52
N VAL A 12 13.34 -21.81 -47.99
CA VAL A 12 13.40 -20.41 -47.55
C VAL A 12 14.53 -20.34 -46.52
N LEU A 13 15.66 -19.75 -46.92
CA LEU A 13 16.81 -19.55 -46.04
C LEU A 13 16.35 -18.76 -44.83
N ASP A 14 16.41 -19.37 -43.65
CA ASP A 14 16.07 -18.72 -42.41
C ASP A 14 17.16 -17.72 -42.04
N ARG A 15 16.96 -16.49 -42.49
CA ARG A 15 17.92 -15.39 -42.32
C ARG A 15 18.08 -14.98 -40.86
N ILE A 16 17.07 -15.22 -40.02
CA ILE A 16 17.11 -14.85 -38.61
C ILE A 16 17.93 -15.88 -37.84
N ASN A 17 17.73 -17.18 -38.09
CA ASN A 17 18.54 -18.24 -37.49
C ASN A 17 20.03 -18.20 -37.88
N ASN A 18 20.41 -17.45 -38.92
CA ASN A 18 21.82 -17.27 -39.30
C ASN A 18 22.53 -16.12 -38.57
N LEU A 19 21.82 -15.30 -37.79
CA LEU A 19 22.43 -14.22 -37.02
C LEU A 19 23.22 -14.77 -35.81
N PRO A 20 24.31 -14.12 -35.37
CA PRO A 20 25.01 -14.45 -34.13
C PRO A 20 24.11 -14.28 -32.90
N ASP A 21 24.34 -15.09 -31.85
CA ASP A 21 23.54 -15.08 -30.62
C ASP A 21 23.52 -13.69 -29.96
N SER A 22 24.61 -12.93 -30.03
CA SER A 22 24.66 -11.56 -29.50
C SER A 22 23.67 -10.60 -30.20
N ILE A 23 23.45 -10.77 -31.50
CA ILE A 23 22.47 -9.97 -32.25
C ILE A 23 21.05 -10.44 -31.91
N LEU A 24 20.85 -11.75 -31.80
CA LEU A 24 19.55 -12.30 -31.41
C LEU A 24 19.14 -11.84 -30.01
N SER A 25 20.03 -11.92 -29.02
CA SER A 25 19.80 -11.40 -27.67
C SER A 25 19.57 -9.89 -27.66
N HIS A 26 20.26 -9.12 -28.52
CA HIS A 26 19.97 -7.70 -28.68
C HIS A 26 18.57 -7.46 -29.26
N ILE A 27 18.14 -8.23 -30.26
CA ILE A 27 16.76 -8.16 -30.79
C ILE A 27 15.75 -8.49 -29.69
N LEU A 28 15.98 -9.55 -28.91
CA LEU A 28 15.11 -9.95 -27.80
C LEU A 28 15.05 -8.90 -26.69
N SER A 29 16.10 -8.09 -26.50
CA SER A 29 16.09 -6.99 -25.52
C SER A 29 15.08 -5.87 -25.84
N PHE A 30 14.59 -5.80 -27.08
CA PHE A 30 13.53 -4.87 -27.46
C PHE A 30 12.12 -5.43 -27.23
N LEU A 31 11.99 -6.71 -26.89
CA LEU A 31 10.70 -7.34 -26.61
C LEU A 31 10.36 -7.25 -25.12
N PRO A 32 9.07 -7.13 -24.76
CA PRO A 32 8.63 -7.39 -23.40
C PRO A 32 9.09 -8.77 -22.92
N ASN A 33 9.47 -8.91 -21.64
CA ASN A 33 10.06 -10.16 -21.11
C ASN A 33 9.23 -11.41 -21.43
N LYS A 34 7.89 -11.33 -21.32
CA LYS A 34 6.98 -12.44 -21.66
C LYS A 34 7.07 -12.85 -23.13
N GLU A 35 7.24 -11.90 -24.03
CA GLU A 35 7.38 -12.15 -25.47
C GLU A 35 8.78 -12.68 -25.79
N ALA A 36 9.82 -12.15 -25.14
CA ALA A 36 11.18 -12.66 -25.26
C ALA A 36 11.26 -14.13 -24.83
N VAL A 37 10.66 -14.51 -23.69
CA VAL A 37 10.59 -15.90 -23.23
C VAL A 37 9.80 -16.78 -24.22
N ARG A 38 8.70 -16.27 -24.81
CA ARG A 38 7.93 -17.03 -25.81
C ARG A 38 8.75 -17.43 -27.03
N THR A 39 9.80 -16.69 -27.38
CA THR A 39 10.69 -17.08 -28.49
C THR A 39 11.45 -18.38 -28.23
N SER A 40 11.51 -18.85 -26.97
CA SER A 40 12.15 -20.11 -26.59
C SER A 40 11.57 -21.34 -27.31
N ILE A 41 10.32 -21.27 -27.78
CA ILE A 41 9.65 -22.37 -28.49
C ILE A 41 10.02 -22.44 -29.98
N LEU A 42 10.71 -21.42 -30.53
CA LEU A 42 11.00 -21.33 -31.97
C LEU A 42 11.99 -22.40 -32.43
N SER A 43 13.01 -22.69 -31.62
CA SER A 43 13.92 -23.83 -31.81
C SER A 43 14.81 -24.05 -30.58
N THR A 44 15.54 -25.16 -30.56
CA THR A 44 16.52 -25.47 -29.50
C THR A 44 17.56 -24.38 -29.30
N ARG A 45 17.92 -23.64 -30.35
CA ARG A 45 18.86 -22.51 -30.27
C ARG A 45 18.27 -21.33 -29.50
N TRP A 46 16.97 -21.04 -29.68
CA TRP A 46 16.31 -19.89 -29.06
C TRP A 46 15.89 -20.12 -27.62
N LYS A 47 15.91 -21.40 -27.19
CA LYS A 47 15.43 -21.84 -25.88
C LYS A 47 15.92 -20.98 -24.71
N TYR A 48 17.15 -20.45 -24.78
CA TYR A 48 17.74 -19.63 -23.72
C TYR A 48 18.39 -18.32 -24.20
N LEU A 49 18.16 -17.89 -25.45
CA LEU A 49 18.77 -16.65 -25.97
C LEU A 49 18.29 -15.39 -25.24
N PHE A 50 17.05 -15.43 -24.74
CA PHE A 50 16.47 -14.35 -23.96
C PHE A 50 17.16 -14.17 -22.60
N ALA A 51 17.85 -15.18 -22.08
CA ALA A 51 18.39 -15.19 -20.72
C ALA A 51 19.41 -14.05 -20.49
N SER A 52 20.14 -13.67 -21.54
CA SER A 52 21.09 -12.55 -21.48
C SER A 52 20.44 -11.17 -21.66
N SER A 53 19.20 -11.11 -22.15
CA SER A 53 18.47 -9.86 -22.40
C SER A 53 17.45 -9.51 -21.31
N ILE A 54 17.08 -10.47 -20.45
CA ILE A 54 16.12 -10.26 -19.36
C ILE A 54 16.85 -9.91 -18.07
N SER A 55 16.48 -8.77 -17.47
CA SER A 55 16.94 -8.35 -16.15
C SER A 55 15.89 -8.54 -15.04
N ILE A 56 14.64 -8.82 -15.39
CA ILE A 56 13.52 -8.96 -14.46
C ILE A 56 12.86 -10.32 -14.69
N LEU A 57 12.96 -11.19 -13.69
CA LEU A 57 12.22 -12.44 -13.63
C LEU A 57 11.06 -12.26 -12.66
N ASP A 58 9.84 -12.34 -13.18
CA ASP A 58 8.62 -12.23 -12.39
C ASP A 58 7.74 -13.45 -12.64
N PHE A 59 7.65 -14.28 -11.60
CA PHE A 59 6.90 -15.52 -11.58
C PHE A 59 5.69 -15.49 -10.65
N GLU A 60 5.33 -14.32 -10.10
CA GLU A 60 4.30 -14.20 -9.07
C GLU A 60 2.93 -14.76 -9.49
N HIS A 61 2.63 -14.72 -10.80
CA HIS A 61 1.38 -15.25 -11.35
C HIS A 61 1.56 -16.43 -12.30
N CYS A 62 2.79 -16.93 -12.47
CA CYS A 62 3.08 -17.97 -13.45
C CYS A 62 2.59 -19.36 -13.02
N LEU A 63 2.50 -19.60 -11.72
CA LEU A 63 2.27 -20.93 -11.16
C LEU A 63 0.84 -21.21 -10.72
N LYS A 64 -0.04 -20.21 -10.80
CA LYS A 64 -1.42 -20.36 -10.35
C LYS A 64 -2.20 -21.27 -11.30
N ASN A 65 -2.87 -22.29 -10.74
CA ASN A 65 -3.72 -23.25 -11.45
C ASN A 65 -3.00 -24.13 -12.49
N LEU A 66 -1.70 -24.38 -12.32
CA LEU A 66 -0.96 -25.32 -13.16
C LEU A 66 -1.17 -26.78 -12.71
N TYR A 67 -1.06 -27.72 -13.64
CA TYR A 67 -0.93 -29.13 -13.33
C TYR A 67 0.49 -29.46 -12.85
N GLU A 68 0.66 -30.54 -12.09
CA GLU A 68 1.95 -30.96 -11.52
C GLU A 68 3.08 -31.10 -12.57
N GLU A 69 2.76 -31.59 -13.78
CA GLU A 69 3.74 -31.68 -14.87
C GLU A 69 4.22 -30.30 -15.34
N ASP A 70 3.32 -29.31 -15.42
CA ASP A 70 3.65 -27.94 -15.80
C ASP A 70 4.51 -27.26 -14.72
N VAL A 71 4.26 -27.58 -13.44
CA VAL A 71 5.08 -27.13 -12.31
C VAL A 71 6.50 -27.68 -12.41
N ASN A 72 6.66 -28.99 -12.65
CA ASN A 72 7.97 -29.60 -12.82
C ASN A 72 8.73 -29.04 -14.04
N ASN A 73 8.03 -28.81 -15.15
CA ASN A 73 8.61 -28.15 -16.33
C ASN A 73 9.06 -26.72 -16.03
N PHE A 74 8.27 -25.99 -15.24
CA PHE A 74 8.63 -24.65 -14.77
C PHE A 74 9.87 -24.69 -13.87
N MET A 75 9.91 -25.58 -12.87
CA MET A 75 11.06 -25.71 -11.97
C MET A 75 12.34 -26.01 -12.76
N ASN A 76 12.31 -26.98 -13.67
CA ASN A 76 13.44 -27.31 -14.54
C ASN A 76 13.88 -26.13 -15.41
N PHE A 77 12.92 -25.32 -15.88
CA PHE A 77 13.20 -24.11 -16.62
C PHE A 77 13.92 -23.06 -15.77
N VAL A 78 13.44 -22.78 -14.56
CA VAL A 78 14.06 -21.82 -13.62
C VAL A 78 15.43 -22.31 -13.18
N ASP A 79 15.57 -23.60 -12.86
CA ASP A 79 16.86 -24.23 -12.52
C ASP A 79 17.87 -24.02 -13.65
N THR A 80 17.46 -24.32 -14.88
CA THR A 80 18.36 -24.15 -16.03
C THR A 80 18.76 -22.68 -16.17
N LEU A 81 17.80 -21.76 -16.06
CA LEU A 81 18.04 -20.33 -16.22
C LEU A 81 18.97 -19.75 -15.13
N LEU A 82 18.79 -20.17 -13.88
CA LEU A 82 19.54 -19.64 -12.74
C LEU A 82 20.86 -20.37 -12.50
N PHE A 83 20.97 -21.66 -12.80
CA PHE A 83 22.18 -22.43 -12.52
C PHE A 83 23.08 -22.66 -13.74
N ASN A 84 22.62 -22.41 -14.97
CA ASN A 84 23.47 -22.60 -16.14
C ASN A 84 24.65 -21.60 -16.16
N PRO A 85 25.92 -22.05 -16.10
CA PRO A 85 27.09 -21.17 -16.08
C PRO A 85 27.32 -20.42 -17.40
N ARG A 86 26.74 -20.91 -18.50
CA ARG A 86 26.87 -20.31 -19.84
C ARG A 86 25.93 -19.11 -20.03
N GLU A 87 24.86 -19.05 -19.24
CA GLU A 87 23.84 -18.03 -19.30
C GLU A 87 24.11 -16.98 -18.23
N ARG A 88 24.81 -15.90 -18.61
CA ARG A 88 25.02 -14.75 -17.72
C ARG A 88 23.73 -13.94 -17.64
N VAL A 89 22.80 -14.36 -16.79
CA VAL A 89 21.61 -13.58 -16.48
C VAL A 89 22.01 -12.47 -15.51
N HIS A 90 22.00 -11.23 -15.97
CA HIS A 90 22.15 -10.06 -15.11
C HIS A 90 20.80 -9.74 -14.47
N LEU A 91 20.48 -10.46 -13.38
CA LEU A 91 19.25 -10.27 -12.64
C LEU A 91 19.28 -8.99 -11.81
N GLU A 92 18.40 -8.06 -12.14
CA GLU A 92 18.13 -6.87 -11.33
C GLU A 92 16.96 -7.11 -10.37
N SER A 93 15.92 -7.81 -10.83
CA SER A 93 14.70 -8.08 -10.06
C SER A 93 14.27 -9.54 -10.16
N PHE A 94 13.88 -10.14 -9.04
CA PHE A 94 13.40 -11.51 -8.93
C PHE A 94 12.13 -11.56 -8.08
N TRP A 95 11.02 -12.01 -8.67
CA TRP A 95 9.74 -12.21 -7.99
C TRP A 95 9.34 -13.67 -8.11
N VAL A 96 9.07 -14.30 -6.97
CA VAL A 96 8.77 -15.73 -6.90
C VAL A 96 7.75 -16.01 -5.80
N ASN A 97 7.00 -17.09 -5.98
CA ASN A 97 6.09 -17.64 -4.97
C ASN A 97 6.40 -19.12 -4.73
N ASP A 98 5.77 -19.72 -3.75
CA ASP A 98 5.94 -21.11 -3.34
C ASP A 98 4.81 -22.04 -3.81
N TYR A 99 4.03 -21.67 -4.84
CA TYR A 99 2.90 -22.48 -5.35
C TYR A 99 3.28 -23.92 -5.75
N PHE A 100 4.57 -24.17 -5.98
CA PHE A 100 5.12 -25.45 -6.40
C PHE A 100 5.63 -26.32 -5.24
N VAL A 101 5.52 -25.82 -4.00
CA VAL A 101 6.00 -26.50 -2.81
C VAL A 101 4.82 -27.21 -2.15
N ASP A 102 4.88 -28.55 -2.10
CA ASP A 102 3.86 -29.37 -1.45
C ASP A 102 4.26 -29.72 0.00
N ASP A 103 5.55 -29.98 0.27
CA ASP A 103 6.09 -30.29 1.61
C ASP A 103 7.34 -29.47 2.02
N GLU A 104 7.76 -29.57 3.30
CA GLU A 104 8.90 -28.76 3.81
C GLU A 104 10.23 -29.04 3.08
N ASP A 105 10.44 -30.29 2.68
CA ASP A 105 11.64 -30.70 1.96
C ASP A 105 11.68 -30.13 0.53
N ASP A 106 10.55 -29.66 -0.01
CA ASP A 106 10.42 -29.12 -1.37
C ASP A 106 10.76 -27.62 -1.46
N TYR A 107 11.16 -26.98 -0.34
CA TYR A 107 11.65 -25.59 -0.38
C TYR A 107 13.11 -25.46 -0.85
N LEU A 108 13.86 -26.57 -0.93
CA LEU A 108 15.28 -26.55 -1.33
C LEU A 108 15.53 -25.88 -2.70
N PRO A 109 14.73 -26.16 -3.77
CA PRO A 109 14.89 -25.46 -5.04
C PRO A 109 14.69 -23.95 -4.90
N LEU A 110 13.64 -23.52 -4.18
CA LEU A 110 13.34 -22.10 -3.96
C LEU A 110 14.50 -21.38 -3.24
N TYR A 111 15.04 -21.98 -2.19
CA TYR A 111 16.20 -21.44 -1.47
C TYR A 111 17.45 -21.39 -2.36
N GLY A 112 17.64 -22.38 -3.22
CA GLY A 112 18.69 -22.39 -4.23
C GLY A 112 18.56 -21.23 -5.22
N TRP A 113 17.33 -20.96 -5.70
CA TRP A 113 17.04 -19.86 -6.61
C TRP A 113 17.32 -18.50 -5.96
N ILE A 114 16.79 -18.29 -4.76
CA ILE A 114 17.00 -17.06 -3.97
C ILE A 114 18.50 -16.84 -3.75
N SER A 115 19.21 -17.86 -3.25
CA SER A 115 20.63 -17.75 -2.93
C SER A 115 21.49 -17.46 -4.17
N THR A 116 21.13 -18.07 -5.30
CA THR A 116 21.84 -17.87 -6.58
C THR A 116 21.59 -16.49 -7.14
N ALA A 117 20.35 -16.01 -7.12
CA ALA A 117 20.01 -14.67 -7.57
C ALA A 117 20.75 -13.62 -6.72
N LEU A 118 20.73 -13.76 -5.39
CA LEU A 118 21.45 -12.87 -4.48
C LEU A 118 22.97 -12.89 -4.71
N SER A 119 23.55 -14.08 -4.91
CA SER A 119 24.99 -14.22 -5.21
C SER A 119 25.40 -13.56 -6.54
N ARG A 120 24.45 -13.33 -7.45
CA ARG A 120 24.65 -12.62 -8.72
C ARG A 120 24.48 -11.10 -8.60
N GLY A 121 24.28 -10.57 -7.40
CA GLY A 121 24.16 -9.12 -7.16
C GLY A 121 22.75 -8.56 -7.41
N LEU A 122 21.71 -9.38 -7.20
CA LEU A 122 20.32 -8.96 -7.29
C LEU A 122 20.03 -7.71 -6.47
N LYS A 123 19.26 -6.77 -7.04
CA LYS A 123 18.89 -5.52 -6.36
C LYS A 123 17.49 -5.58 -5.75
N ASN A 124 16.54 -6.20 -6.42
CA ASN A 124 15.15 -6.25 -5.97
C ASN A 124 14.71 -7.69 -5.86
N ILE A 125 14.16 -8.05 -4.71
CA ILE A 125 13.58 -9.37 -4.51
C ILE A 125 12.20 -9.24 -3.88
N GLY A 126 11.24 -9.94 -4.46
CA GLY A 126 9.90 -10.12 -3.93
C GLY A 126 9.63 -11.60 -3.76
N ILE A 127 9.20 -12.00 -2.56
CA ILE A 127 8.89 -13.40 -2.27
C ILE A 127 7.52 -13.46 -1.62
N ASN A 128 6.64 -14.26 -2.23
CA ASN A 128 5.27 -14.49 -1.77
C ASN A 128 5.11 -15.95 -1.37
N PHE A 129 5.14 -16.22 -0.06
CA PHE A 129 4.88 -17.54 0.48
C PHE A 129 3.40 -17.67 0.85
N ILE A 130 2.74 -18.56 0.13
CA ILE A 130 1.31 -18.79 0.14
C ILE A 130 0.98 -19.98 1.04
N ASN A 131 1.91 -20.91 1.19
CA ASN A 131 1.73 -22.05 2.07
C ASN A 131 1.82 -21.64 3.54
N GLU A 132 1.06 -22.34 4.40
CA GLU A 132 0.92 -21.99 5.82
C GLU A 132 2.11 -22.39 6.71
N LYS A 133 3.11 -23.10 6.17
CA LYS A 133 4.31 -23.55 6.90
C LYS A 133 5.39 -22.47 6.87
N VAL A 134 6.13 -22.29 7.96
CA VAL A 134 7.18 -21.26 8.04
C VAL A 134 8.42 -21.66 7.25
N PRO A 135 8.83 -20.87 6.24
CA PRO A 135 10.06 -21.11 5.52
C PRO A 135 11.27 -20.64 6.35
N VAL A 136 12.34 -21.43 6.38
CA VAL A 136 13.65 -20.97 6.86
C VAL A 136 14.32 -20.19 5.73
N LEU A 137 14.16 -18.87 5.74
CA LEU A 137 14.74 -18.00 4.73
C LEU A 137 16.28 -18.06 4.74
N PRO A 138 16.94 -18.11 3.57
CA PRO A 138 18.39 -18.11 3.49
C PRO A 138 19.01 -16.89 4.17
N THR A 139 20.05 -17.10 4.99
CA THR A 139 20.76 -16.01 5.67
C THR A 139 21.35 -14.98 4.70
N LEU A 140 21.66 -15.39 3.47
CA LEU A 140 22.12 -14.52 2.40
C LEU A 140 21.10 -13.42 2.07
N LEU A 141 19.81 -13.68 2.22
CA LEU A 141 18.74 -12.70 2.00
C LEU A 141 18.89 -11.50 2.92
N PHE A 142 19.26 -11.74 4.18
CA PHE A 142 19.42 -10.72 5.22
C PHE A 142 20.82 -10.14 5.33
N THR A 143 21.77 -10.63 4.52
CA THR A 143 23.19 -10.18 4.54
C THR A 143 23.66 -9.66 3.18
N SER A 144 22.75 -9.54 2.21
CA SER A 144 23.10 -9.10 0.87
C SER A 144 23.40 -7.60 0.82
N HIS A 145 24.56 -7.27 0.27
CA HIS A 145 24.99 -5.89 0.06
C HIS A 145 24.47 -5.29 -1.26
N SER A 146 23.92 -6.08 -2.17
CA SER A 146 23.38 -5.55 -3.45
C SER A 146 21.91 -5.16 -3.37
N LEU A 147 21.18 -5.67 -2.37
CA LEU A 147 19.74 -5.44 -2.23
C LEU A 147 19.42 -3.97 -1.96
N VAL A 148 18.45 -3.48 -2.73
CA VAL A 148 17.83 -2.16 -2.67
C VAL A 148 16.36 -2.29 -2.25
N THR A 149 15.67 -3.33 -2.72
CA THR A 149 14.26 -3.59 -2.40
C THR A 149 14.07 -5.03 -1.92
N LEU A 150 13.40 -5.19 -0.79
CA LEU A 150 13.01 -6.48 -0.23
C LEU A 150 11.51 -6.44 0.08
N THR A 151 10.75 -7.30 -0.60
CA THR A 151 9.32 -7.53 -0.33
C THR A 151 9.13 -8.97 0.13
N LEU A 152 8.57 -9.15 1.33
CA LEU A 152 8.22 -10.45 1.88
C LEU A 152 6.74 -10.47 2.22
N PHE A 153 6.05 -11.44 1.65
CA PHE A 153 4.65 -11.72 1.94
C PHE A 153 4.55 -13.16 2.42
N LEU A 154 3.97 -13.39 3.59
CA LEU A 154 3.97 -14.68 4.28
C LEU A 154 2.57 -15.01 4.82
N HIS A 155 1.90 -16.06 4.36
CA HIS A 155 0.62 -16.50 4.95
C HIS A 155 0.84 -17.40 6.18
N ILE A 156 1.44 -16.85 7.25
CA ILE A 156 2.04 -17.66 8.31
C ILE A 156 1.15 -17.89 9.55
N LYS A 157 1.30 -19.06 10.18
CA LYS A 157 0.84 -19.40 11.54
C LYS A 157 1.93 -19.36 12.63
N ASP A 158 3.21 -19.59 12.30
CA ASP A 158 4.31 -19.64 13.28
C ASP A 158 5.27 -18.43 13.21
N ASP A 159 6.27 -18.37 14.07
CA ASP A 159 7.12 -17.19 14.18
C ASP A 159 8.37 -17.24 13.27
N MET A 160 8.62 -16.15 12.52
CA MET A 160 9.82 -15.98 11.70
C MET A 160 11.02 -15.55 12.56
N LYS A 161 12.19 -16.16 12.26
CA LYS A 161 13.47 -15.82 12.89
C LYS A 161 14.33 -14.94 11.99
N ILE A 162 14.77 -13.81 12.51
CA ILE A 162 15.73 -12.94 11.83
C ILE A 162 17.17 -13.35 12.23
N PRO A 163 18.08 -13.59 11.26
CA PRO A 163 19.46 -13.93 11.56
C PRO A 163 20.16 -12.87 12.42
N THR A 164 20.99 -13.29 13.36
CA THR A 164 21.65 -12.38 14.29
C THR A 164 22.67 -11.45 13.63
N ASN A 165 23.17 -11.82 12.45
CA ASN A 165 24.14 -11.08 11.65
C ASN A 165 23.50 -10.31 10.47
N ALA A 166 22.19 -10.08 10.49
CA ALA A 166 21.50 -9.31 9.45
C ALA A 166 22.19 -7.95 9.21
N CYS A 167 22.44 -7.63 7.94
CA CYS A 167 23.06 -6.40 7.50
C CYS A 167 22.67 -6.13 6.04
N LEU A 168 21.88 -5.07 5.82
CA LEU A 168 21.31 -4.72 4.52
C LEU A 168 21.64 -3.26 4.20
N PRO A 169 22.93 -2.94 3.95
CA PRO A 169 23.42 -1.56 3.98
C PRO A 169 22.92 -0.68 2.83
N ASN A 170 22.46 -1.27 1.72
CA ASN A 170 21.97 -0.56 0.55
C ASN A 170 20.44 -0.62 0.40
N LEU A 171 19.74 -1.23 1.36
CA LEU A 171 18.30 -1.43 1.28
C LEU A 171 17.57 -0.10 1.52
N LYS A 172 16.79 0.30 0.52
CA LYS A 172 15.98 1.51 0.52
C LYS A 172 14.51 1.23 0.76
N ASN A 173 14.01 0.09 0.29
CA ASN A 173 12.60 -0.26 0.35
C ASN A 173 12.45 -1.61 1.06
N LEU A 174 11.68 -1.62 2.15
CA LEU A 174 11.36 -2.83 2.90
C LEU A 174 9.83 -2.94 3.01
N CYS A 175 9.27 -3.99 2.42
CA CYS A 175 7.85 -4.32 2.50
C CYS A 175 7.68 -5.69 3.18
N LEU A 176 6.89 -5.70 4.24
CA LEU A 176 6.64 -6.85 5.09
C LEU A 176 5.12 -7.03 5.20
N THR A 177 4.61 -8.18 4.80
CA THR A 177 3.17 -8.48 4.83
C THR A 177 2.88 -9.83 5.48
N ASN A 178 1.96 -9.84 6.45
CA ASN A 178 1.46 -11.02 7.16
C ASN A 178 2.53 -11.82 7.94
N LEU A 179 3.59 -11.16 8.44
CA LEU A 179 4.65 -11.82 9.21
C LEU A 179 4.35 -11.85 10.71
N ALA A 180 4.53 -13.00 11.35
CA ALA A 180 4.66 -13.10 12.81
C ALA A 180 6.14 -13.21 13.17
N PHE A 181 6.59 -12.45 14.18
CA PHE A 181 7.97 -12.47 14.66
C PHE A 181 8.04 -13.15 16.04
N GLU A 182 9.09 -13.98 16.24
CA GLU A 182 9.33 -14.71 17.51
C GLU A 182 9.41 -13.74 18.71
N ASP A 183 10.01 -12.58 18.47
CA ASP A 183 9.95 -11.44 19.37
C ASP A 183 9.89 -10.14 18.56
N GLY A 184 9.31 -9.10 19.15
CA GLY A 184 9.26 -7.79 18.52
C GLY A 184 10.62 -7.10 18.41
N TYR A 185 11.68 -7.58 19.06
CA TYR A 185 13.03 -7.05 18.87
C TYR A 185 13.63 -7.43 17.52
N SER A 186 13.16 -8.53 16.92
CA SER A 186 13.60 -9.04 15.63
C SER A 186 13.31 -8.07 14.49
N ILE A 187 12.12 -7.45 14.47
CA ILE A 187 11.78 -6.42 13.48
C ILE A 187 12.61 -5.16 13.69
N LEU A 188 12.81 -4.71 14.94
CA LEU A 188 13.63 -3.54 15.25
C LEU A 188 15.08 -3.75 14.82
N LYS A 189 15.59 -4.97 14.98
CA LYS A 189 16.91 -5.36 14.50
C LYS A 189 16.99 -5.34 12.97
N LEU A 190 15.98 -5.85 12.27
CA LEU A 190 15.94 -5.79 10.81
C LEU A 190 15.93 -4.34 10.31
N ILE A 191 15.10 -3.48 10.88
CA ILE A 191 15.00 -2.06 10.51
C ILE A 191 16.33 -1.34 10.78
N SER A 192 16.94 -1.54 11.96
CA SER A 192 18.24 -0.93 12.31
C SER A 192 19.40 -1.45 11.45
N SER A 193 19.26 -2.61 10.83
CA SER A 193 20.25 -3.15 9.89
C SER A 193 20.20 -2.47 8.51
N CYS A 194 19.17 -1.65 8.24
CA CYS A 194 18.90 -0.97 6.97
C CYS A 194 19.18 0.55 7.09
N HIS A 195 20.45 0.93 7.01
CA HIS A 195 20.91 2.30 7.31
C HIS A 195 20.46 3.38 6.31
N VAL A 196 20.10 2.99 5.08
CA VAL A 196 19.67 3.90 4.00
C VAL A 196 18.19 3.74 3.64
N LEU A 197 17.40 3.18 4.55
CA LEU A 197 15.99 2.89 4.33
C LEU A 197 15.20 4.20 4.10
N GLU A 198 14.51 4.28 2.96
CA GLU A 198 13.70 5.43 2.53
C GLU A 198 12.20 5.10 2.58
N ASP A 199 11.81 3.83 2.39
CA ASP A 199 10.43 3.35 2.39
C ASP A 199 10.29 2.09 3.26
N LEU A 200 9.44 2.17 4.28
CA LEU A 200 9.08 1.05 5.15
C LEU A 200 7.58 0.83 5.10
N THR A 201 7.20 -0.41 4.82
CA THR A 201 5.80 -0.83 4.73
C THR A 201 5.61 -2.10 5.54
N ILE A 202 4.68 -2.06 6.49
CA ILE A 202 4.32 -3.18 7.37
C ILE A 202 2.80 -3.37 7.27
N TYR A 203 2.39 -4.51 6.70
CA TYR A 203 1.00 -4.93 6.57
C TYR A 203 0.77 -6.18 7.43
N ASP A 204 -0.22 -6.11 8.33
CA ASP A 204 -0.75 -7.21 9.14
C ASP A 204 0.33 -8.09 9.80
N CYS A 205 1.40 -7.47 10.32
CA CYS A 205 2.45 -8.17 11.03
C CYS A 205 2.19 -8.23 12.55
N CYS A 206 2.54 -9.35 13.18
CA CYS A 206 2.38 -9.60 14.62
C CYS A 206 3.72 -9.48 15.36
N PHE A 207 3.71 -8.81 16.51
CA PHE A 207 4.90 -8.58 17.33
C PHE A 207 4.71 -9.12 18.75
N HIS A 208 5.25 -10.30 19.01
CA HIS A 208 5.16 -10.91 20.33
C HIS A 208 6.17 -10.30 21.32
N SER A 209 5.83 -10.29 22.61
CA SER A 209 6.76 -9.97 23.71
C SER A 209 7.45 -8.59 23.62
N ILE A 210 6.79 -7.58 23.05
CA ILE A 210 7.32 -6.21 22.95
C ILE A 210 6.44 -5.21 23.72
N SER A 211 7.07 -4.30 24.45
CA SER A 211 6.38 -3.20 25.14
C SER A 211 6.34 -1.91 24.31
N GLU A 212 7.30 -1.73 23.41
CA GLU A 212 7.44 -0.52 22.59
C GLU A 212 8.05 -0.86 21.21
N LEU A 213 7.30 -0.57 20.13
CA LEU A 213 7.78 -0.65 18.76
C LEU A 213 8.41 0.70 18.38
N ASN A 214 9.74 0.79 18.48
CA ASN A 214 10.49 2.02 18.25
C ASN A 214 11.12 2.07 16.84
N ILE A 215 10.49 2.82 15.94
CA ILE A 215 10.99 3.08 14.59
C ILE A 215 11.77 4.39 14.60
N HIS A 216 13.10 4.28 14.71
CA HIS A 216 14.02 5.41 14.62
C HIS A 216 14.81 5.34 13.31
N ASN A 217 14.57 6.26 12.38
CA ASN A 217 15.32 6.32 11.13
C ASN A 217 15.35 7.75 10.53
N LEU A 218 16.55 8.28 10.33
CA LEU A 218 16.76 9.66 9.88
C LEU A 218 16.51 9.87 8.37
N LEU A 219 16.53 8.81 7.56
CA LEU A 219 16.38 8.87 6.09
C LEU A 219 15.01 8.40 5.60
N LEU A 220 14.20 7.81 6.48
CA LEU A 220 12.88 7.31 6.14
C LEU A 220 11.98 8.44 5.63
N ARG A 221 11.44 8.29 4.42
CA ARG A 221 10.57 9.27 3.73
C ARG A 221 9.13 8.82 3.66
N ARG A 222 8.89 7.50 3.62
CA ARG A 222 7.57 6.88 3.56
C ARG A 222 7.46 5.78 4.59
N LEU A 223 6.38 5.82 5.38
CA LEU A 223 6.06 4.81 6.38
C LEU A 223 4.60 4.42 6.24
N ILE A 224 4.33 3.14 6.05
CA ILE A 224 2.99 2.56 6.06
C ILE A 224 2.90 1.48 7.13
N LEU A 225 1.90 1.61 7.99
CA LEU A 225 1.57 0.66 9.04
C LEU A 225 0.08 0.31 8.94
N CYS A 226 -0.24 -0.90 8.50
CA CYS A 226 -1.62 -1.33 8.29
C CYS A 226 -1.87 -2.65 9.03
N PHE A 227 -2.93 -2.70 9.85
CA PHE A 227 -3.25 -3.78 10.78
C PHE A 227 -4.76 -4.09 10.78
N GLU A 228 -5.36 -4.28 9.62
CA GLU A 228 -6.81 -4.52 9.47
C GLU A 228 -7.22 -5.96 9.79
N HIS A 229 -6.34 -6.94 9.56
CA HIS A 229 -6.69 -8.36 9.57
C HIS A 229 -6.05 -9.17 10.70
N VAL A 230 -5.28 -8.54 11.58
CA VAL A 230 -4.66 -9.23 12.72
C VAL A 230 -5.71 -9.49 13.80
N PHE A 231 -6.30 -10.69 13.78
CA PHE A 231 -7.25 -11.24 14.76
C PHE A 231 -6.65 -11.48 16.17
N VAL A 232 -5.46 -10.96 16.48
CA VAL A 232 -4.64 -11.39 17.63
C VAL A 232 -4.48 -10.29 18.68
N ARG A 233 -4.54 -10.73 19.94
CA ARG A 233 -4.80 -9.98 21.18
C ARG A 233 -3.63 -9.14 21.72
N ASP A 234 -2.62 -8.80 20.91
CA ASP A 234 -1.35 -8.23 21.39
C ASP A 234 -1.06 -6.82 20.85
N TYR A 235 -2.01 -5.89 20.97
CA TYR A 235 -1.77 -4.45 20.75
C TYR A 235 -1.28 -3.71 22.02
N ASP A 236 -0.78 -4.44 23.02
CA ASP A 236 -0.35 -3.89 24.31
C ASP A 236 1.07 -3.29 24.27
N TYR A 237 1.45 -2.70 23.13
CA TYR A 237 2.71 -1.99 22.95
C TYR A 237 2.48 -0.52 22.59
N VAL A 238 3.46 0.31 22.96
CA VAL A 238 3.52 1.71 22.56
C VAL A 238 4.20 1.82 21.20
N MET A 239 3.64 2.58 20.27
CA MET A 239 4.27 2.87 19.00
C MET A 239 5.09 4.16 19.12
N ALA A 240 6.41 4.07 19.00
CA ALA A 240 7.32 5.21 19.02
C ALA A 240 7.93 5.40 17.63
N ILE A 241 7.76 6.59 17.05
CA ILE A 241 8.27 6.92 15.72
C ILE A 241 9.10 8.19 15.83
N ASP A 242 10.37 8.11 15.42
CA ASP A 242 11.29 9.23 15.32
C ASP A 242 11.93 9.25 13.92
N ALA A 243 11.30 9.97 13.01
CA ALA A 243 11.65 10.00 11.59
C ALA A 243 11.62 11.44 11.03
N PRO A 244 12.72 12.21 11.18
CA PRO A 244 12.74 13.63 10.82
C PRO A 244 12.62 13.93 9.32
N SER A 245 12.96 12.98 8.46
CA SER A 245 12.84 13.12 7.00
C SER A 245 11.52 12.55 6.45
N LEU A 246 10.61 12.09 7.32
CA LEU A 246 9.37 11.46 6.88
C LEU A 246 8.46 12.48 6.19
N VAL A 247 7.99 12.16 4.99
CA VAL A 247 7.14 13.01 4.14
C VAL A 247 5.72 12.48 4.06
N TYR A 248 5.57 11.15 4.08
CA TYR A 248 4.29 10.44 4.02
C TYR A 248 4.18 9.43 5.15
N PHE A 249 3.04 9.44 5.83
CA PHE A 249 2.71 8.49 6.89
C PHE A 249 1.30 7.93 6.68
N GLU A 250 1.18 6.61 6.67
CA GLU A 250 -0.11 5.92 6.65
C GLU A 250 -0.21 4.99 7.84
N TYR A 251 -1.35 5.08 8.51
CA TYR A 251 -1.72 4.21 9.61
C TYR A 251 -3.15 3.73 9.43
N THR A 252 -3.33 2.42 9.42
CA THR A 252 -4.64 1.78 9.31
C THR A 252 -4.75 0.67 10.36
N GLY A 253 -5.81 0.65 11.15
CA GLY A 253 -6.11 -0.45 12.07
C GLY A 253 -6.65 -0.04 13.43
N ILE A 254 -6.51 -0.95 14.41
CA ILE A 254 -6.98 -0.77 15.78
C ILE A 254 -5.99 0.06 16.58
N VAL A 255 -6.48 1.09 17.28
CA VAL A 255 -5.64 1.97 18.12
C VAL A 255 -4.96 1.15 19.22
N GLY A 256 -3.62 1.08 19.16
CA GLY A 256 -2.79 0.40 20.17
C GLY A 256 -2.73 1.12 21.52
N LYS A 257 -1.91 0.59 22.43
CA LYS A 257 -1.79 1.08 23.83
C LYS A 257 -1.44 2.56 23.92
N GLY A 258 -0.62 3.08 23.03
CA GLY A 258 -0.22 4.50 23.02
C GLY A 258 0.71 4.84 21.87
N TYR A 259 0.90 6.14 21.63
CA TYR A 259 1.72 6.65 20.54
C TYR A 259 2.67 7.75 21.00
N THR A 260 3.90 7.69 20.50
CA THR A 260 4.95 8.70 20.71
C THR A 260 5.58 9.02 19.38
N LEU A 261 4.96 9.93 18.62
CA LEU A 261 5.53 10.41 17.35
C LEU A 261 6.35 11.68 17.63
N SER A 262 7.67 11.53 17.55
CA SER A 262 8.63 12.61 17.80
C SER A 262 9.30 13.05 16.50
N ASN A 263 9.67 14.33 16.43
CA ASN A 263 10.45 14.90 15.32
C ASN A 263 9.88 14.74 13.89
N MET A 264 8.56 14.63 13.70
CA MET A 264 7.92 14.44 12.39
C MET A 264 7.86 15.70 11.50
N LYS A 265 8.84 16.60 11.60
CA LYS A 265 8.76 17.99 11.07
C LYS A 265 8.60 18.08 9.55
N SER A 266 9.13 17.10 8.81
CA SER A 266 9.05 17.07 7.35
C SER A 266 7.74 16.47 6.83
N LEU A 267 6.86 15.98 7.71
CA LEU A 267 5.65 15.28 7.32
C LEU A 267 4.68 16.23 6.60
N VAL A 268 4.33 15.86 5.37
CA VAL A 268 3.46 16.67 4.49
C VAL A 268 2.07 16.07 4.40
N LYS A 269 1.97 14.74 4.25
CA LYS A 269 0.72 14.02 4.08
C LYS A 269 0.60 12.90 5.10
N ALA A 270 -0.57 12.77 5.70
CA ALA A 270 -0.92 11.64 6.55
C ALA A 270 -2.24 11.01 6.11
N GLU A 271 -2.33 9.69 6.17
CA GLU A 271 -3.55 8.92 5.94
C GLU A 271 -3.80 8.04 7.16
N ILE A 272 -4.88 8.30 7.88
CA ILE A 272 -5.18 7.67 9.17
C ILE A 272 -6.56 7.02 9.08
N SER A 273 -6.62 5.70 9.13
CA SER A 273 -7.85 4.92 9.19
C SER A 273 -7.93 4.16 10.52
N ILE A 274 -8.92 4.49 11.34
CA ILE A 274 -9.09 3.89 12.67
C ILE A 274 -10.37 3.06 12.68
N SER A 275 -10.25 1.75 12.88
CA SER A 275 -11.40 0.83 12.83
C SER A 275 -12.07 0.57 14.18
N HIS A 276 -11.30 0.49 15.27
CA HIS A 276 -11.80 0.25 16.63
C HIS A 276 -10.84 0.77 17.72
N PHE A 277 -11.34 0.83 18.97
CA PHE A 277 -10.55 1.11 20.17
C PHE A 277 -10.52 -0.08 21.14
N HIS A 278 -9.41 -0.27 21.83
CA HIS A 278 -9.42 -0.98 23.11
C HIS A 278 -10.09 -0.14 24.21
N GLU A 279 -11.03 -0.75 24.95
CA GLU A 279 -12.05 -0.10 25.80
C GLU A 279 -11.52 0.86 26.89
N VAL A 280 -10.26 0.73 27.33
CA VAL A 280 -9.77 1.45 28.52
C VAL A 280 -8.97 2.73 28.19
N HIS A 281 -8.26 2.79 27.05
CA HIS A 281 -7.32 3.89 26.75
C HIS A 281 -7.39 4.46 25.33
N GLY A 282 -8.27 3.92 24.47
CA GLY A 282 -8.29 4.22 23.05
C GLY A 282 -8.36 5.71 22.67
N GLU A 283 -9.22 6.51 23.31
CA GLU A 283 -9.36 7.94 22.99
C GLU A 283 -8.07 8.73 23.24
N ARG A 284 -7.40 8.45 24.37
CA ARG A 284 -6.14 9.11 24.71
C ARG A 284 -5.06 8.73 23.69
N SER A 285 -4.98 7.47 23.32
CA SER A 285 -3.98 6.96 22.38
C SER A 285 -4.22 7.50 20.96
N ALA A 286 -5.47 7.56 20.49
CA ALA A 286 -5.77 8.23 19.23
C ALA A 286 -5.46 9.73 19.27
N THR A 287 -5.68 10.41 20.40
CA THR A 287 -5.27 11.81 20.55
C THR A 287 -3.76 11.95 20.39
N GLN A 288 -2.97 11.05 20.98
CA GLN A 288 -1.50 11.06 20.85
C GLN A 288 -1.07 10.84 19.40
N LEU A 289 -1.71 9.91 18.67
CA LEU A 289 -1.47 9.67 17.26
C LEU A 289 -1.72 10.94 16.44
N LEU A 290 -2.88 11.58 16.62
CA LEU A 290 -3.25 12.80 15.91
C LEU A 290 -2.35 14.00 16.28
N GLN A 291 -1.96 14.13 17.56
CA GLN A 291 -1.03 15.17 18.03
C GLN A 291 0.33 15.06 17.34
N GLY A 292 0.78 13.83 17.07
CA GLY A 292 2.03 13.54 16.38
C GLY A 292 2.11 14.02 14.94
N ILE A 293 0.96 14.29 14.31
CA ILE A 293 0.85 14.63 12.88
C ILE A 293 0.24 16.03 12.65
N CYS A 294 0.12 16.87 13.67
CA CYS A 294 -0.53 18.19 13.53
C CYS A 294 0.15 19.15 12.52
N ASN A 295 1.36 18.85 12.07
CA ASN A 295 2.12 19.67 11.13
C ASN A 295 1.81 19.42 9.64
N VAL A 296 0.99 18.41 9.30
CA VAL A 296 0.69 18.03 7.91
C VAL A 296 -0.11 19.09 7.15
N GLN A 297 0.02 19.05 5.82
CA GLN A 297 -0.72 19.90 4.88
C GLN A 297 -1.94 19.19 4.28
N SER A 298 -1.88 17.87 4.17
CA SER A 298 -2.97 17.01 3.71
C SER A 298 -3.20 15.87 4.70
N LEU A 299 -4.46 15.65 5.06
CA LEU A 299 -4.87 14.61 5.98
C LEU A 299 -6.07 13.86 5.38
N HIS A 300 -5.93 12.55 5.21
CA HIS A 300 -7.05 11.64 5.11
C HIS A 300 -7.32 11.06 6.50
N LEU A 301 -8.55 11.19 7.00
CA LEU A 301 -8.98 10.66 8.28
C LEU A 301 -10.26 9.85 8.09
N ALA A 302 -10.11 8.53 8.16
CA ALA A 302 -11.22 7.57 8.18
C ALA A 302 -11.43 7.05 9.61
N ILE A 303 -12.69 7.01 10.04
CA ILE A 303 -13.07 6.50 11.35
C ILE A 303 -14.21 5.52 11.17
N GLU A 304 -13.97 4.26 11.53
CA GLU A 304 -14.99 3.25 11.69
C GLU A 304 -15.25 3.08 13.19
N ALA A 305 -16.51 3.12 13.59
CA ALA A 305 -16.87 2.99 15.00
C ALA A 305 -18.15 2.18 15.11
N PHE A 306 -18.03 0.87 15.27
CA PHE A 306 -19.18 -0.02 15.45
C PHE A 306 -19.88 0.17 16.81
N ASN A 307 -19.21 0.79 17.80
CA ASN A 307 -19.75 1.15 19.10
C ASN A 307 -19.58 2.66 19.36
N GLU A 308 -20.48 3.28 20.13
CA GLU A 308 -20.72 4.74 20.29
C GLU A 308 -19.56 5.64 20.81
N THR A 309 -18.28 5.29 20.67
CA THR A 309 -17.22 5.90 21.48
C THR A 309 -15.98 6.33 20.71
N PHE A 310 -16.14 7.04 19.61
CA PHE A 310 -15.07 7.92 19.13
C PHE A 310 -15.20 9.28 19.83
N PHE A 311 -14.23 9.62 20.68
CA PHE A 311 -14.17 10.86 21.49
C PHE A 311 -15.43 11.17 22.30
N ARG A 312 -15.80 10.36 23.31
CA ARG A 312 -16.84 10.73 24.31
C ARG A 312 -16.59 12.12 24.91
N THR A 313 -15.33 12.52 24.97
CA THR A 313 -14.87 13.84 25.40
C THR A 313 -14.55 14.75 24.21
N ARG A 314 -14.62 16.07 24.40
CA ARG A 314 -14.17 17.03 23.37
C ARG A 314 -12.71 16.76 23.04
N LEU A 315 -12.36 16.88 21.75
CA LEU A 315 -10.97 16.85 21.28
C LEU A 315 -10.10 17.80 22.12
N ASP A 316 -8.88 17.37 22.43
CA ASP A 316 -7.93 18.16 23.20
C ASP A 316 -7.75 19.53 22.52
N PRO A 317 -7.94 20.66 23.23
CA PRO A 317 -7.72 22.01 22.68
C PRO A 317 -6.32 22.24 22.11
N LYS A 318 -5.33 21.40 22.47
CA LYS A 318 -3.98 21.44 21.93
C LYS A 318 -3.85 20.79 20.55
N LEU A 319 -4.85 20.01 20.13
CA LEU A 319 -4.87 19.34 18.84
C LEU A 319 -5.26 20.35 17.75
N VAL A 320 -4.31 21.18 17.31
CA VAL A 320 -4.56 22.20 16.27
C VAL A 320 -3.65 21.99 15.07
N PHE A 321 -4.26 21.82 13.91
CA PHE A 321 -3.61 21.60 12.63
C PHE A 321 -3.47 22.92 11.88
N HIS A 322 -2.47 23.72 12.24
CA HIS A 322 -2.26 25.04 11.65
C HIS A 322 -1.86 25.01 10.18
N ASN A 323 -1.20 23.94 9.73
CA ASN A 323 -0.69 23.82 8.36
C ASN A 323 -1.67 23.09 7.43
N LEU A 324 -2.76 22.53 7.95
CA LEU A 324 -3.64 21.69 7.15
C LEU A 324 -4.45 22.53 6.16
N VAL A 325 -4.30 22.18 4.88
CA VAL A 325 -4.94 22.85 3.75
C VAL A 325 -6.03 21.96 3.14
N GLU A 326 -5.83 20.64 3.17
CA GLU A 326 -6.75 19.65 2.61
C GLU A 326 -7.08 18.58 3.63
N LEU A 327 -8.37 18.37 3.86
CA LEU A 327 -8.91 17.34 4.74
C LEU A 327 -9.87 16.46 3.95
N GLU A 328 -9.59 15.17 3.90
CA GLU A 328 -10.54 14.14 3.51
C GLU A 328 -11.00 13.42 4.77
N PHE A 329 -12.30 13.43 5.02
CA PHE A 329 -12.88 12.89 6.25
C PHE A 329 -13.95 11.87 5.92
N HIS A 330 -13.69 10.62 6.29
CA HIS A 330 -14.58 9.50 6.11
C HIS A 330 -15.03 8.99 7.47
N SER A 331 -16.32 8.64 7.57
CA SER A 331 -16.85 8.10 8.81
C SER A 331 -17.85 6.99 8.51
N TYR A 332 -17.51 5.78 8.91
CA TYR A 332 -18.28 4.56 8.68
C TYR A 332 -18.90 4.09 9.99
N TYR A 333 -20.17 3.69 9.94
CA TYR A 333 -20.94 3.16 11.10
C TYR A 333 -20.99 4.04 12.36
N CYS A 334 -20.50 5.29 12.32
CA CYS A 334 -20.42 6.16 13.48
C CYS A 334 -21.74 6.91 13.76
N TYR A 335 -22.17 6.93 15.02
CA TYR A 335 -23.26 7.80 15.48
C TYR A 335 -22.77 9.26 15.59
N ARG A 336 -23.61 10.23 15.22
CA ARG A 336 -23.28 11.67 15.19
C ARG A 336 -22.11 12.10 14.29
N LYS A 337 -21.94 11.46 13.13
CA LYS A 337 -20.90 11.80 12.12
C LYS A 337 -20.72 13.31 11.93
N GLY A 338 -21.83 14.02 11.77
CA GLY A 338 -21.82 15.46 11.54
C GLY A 338 -21.27 16.29 12.71
N VAL A 339 -21.62 15.93 13.95
CA VAL A 339 -21.11 16.61 15.14
C VAL A 339 -19.59 16.44 15.22
N ARG A 340 -19.09 15.22 14.97
CA ARG A 340 -17.66 14.90 15.01
C ARG A 340 -16.86 15.64 13.95
N LEU A 341 -17.40 15.69 12.73
CA LEU A 341 -16.81 16.50 11.67
C LEU A 341 -16.69 17.95 12.11
N VAL A 342 -17.74 18.57 12.64
CA VAL A 342 -17.70 19.98 13.07
C VAL A 342 -16.73 20.20 14.24
N GLU A 343 -16.70 19.29 15.22
CA GLU A 343 -15.72 19.32 16.31
C GLU A 343 -14.28 19.28 15.78
N PHE A 344 -14.00 18.43 14.80
CA PHE A 344 -12.68 18.37 14.16
C PHE A 344 -12.39 19.63 13.33
N LEU A 345 -13.40 20.18 12.65
CA LEU A 345 -13.26 21.41 11.86
C LEU A 345 -12.82 22.62 12.71
N HIS A 346 -13.14 22.64 14.01
CA HIS A 346 -12.65 23.68 14.92
C HIS A 346 -11.13 23.65 15.12
N ASN A 347 -10.48 22.52 14.84
CA ASN A 347 -9.05 22.29 15.02
C ASN A 347 -8.22 22.55 13.75
N VAL A 348 -8.85 22.88 12.63
CA VAL A 348 -8.20 23.05 11.31
C VAL A 348 -8.43 24.46 10.75
N PRO A 349 -7.92 25.51 11.41
CA PRO A 349 -8.33 26.89 11.15
C PRO A 349 -8.04 27.39 9.72
N ASN A 350 -7.04 26.81 9.03
CA ASN A 350 -6.55 27.27 7.72
C ASN A 350 -6.98 26.36 6.55
N LEU A 351 -7.96 25.48 6.78
CA LEU A 351 -8.44 24.53 5.79
C LEU A 351 -9.00 25.24 4.54
N LYS A 352 -8.62 24.76 3.35
CA LYS A 352 -9.11 25.27 2.05
C LYS A 352 -9.99 24.28 1.30
N THR A 353 -9.65 22.99 1.38
CA THR A 353 -10.36 21.92 0.67
C THR A 353 -10.88 20.90 1.68
N LEU A 354 -12.17 20.62 1.64
CA LEU A 354 -12.83 19.60 2.46
C LEU A 354 -13.44 18.53 1.57
N ILE A 355 -13.09 17.27 1.79
CA ILE A 355 -13.62 16.11 1.07
C ILE A 355 -14.35 15.24 2.08
N LEU A 356 -15.60 14.86 1.79
CA LEU A 356 -16.49 14.14 2.67
C LEU A 356 -17.13 12.97 1.95
N ASP A 357 -17.33 11.88 2.67
CA ASP A 357 -18.20 10.78 2.26
C ASP A 357 -19.45 10.70 3.15
N LEU A 358 -20.64 10.78 2.55
CA LEU A 358 -21.94 10.80 3.24
C LEU A 358 -22.67 9.45 3.25
N ALA A 359 -22.02 8.37 2.84
CA ALA A 359 -22.62 7.05 2.96
C ALA A 359 -23.09 6.77 4.41
N ASP A 360 -24.33 6.28 4.55
CA ASP A 360 -24.91 5.81 5.82
C ASP A 360 -25.02 6.86 6.95
N GLY A 361 -25.44 8.10 6.64
CA GLY A 361 -25.60 9.17 7.63
C GLY A 361 -27.02 9.32 8.21
N GLU A 362 -27.17 9.19 9.53
CA GLU A 362 -28.48 9.31 10.21
C GLU A 362 -28.71 10.66 10.95
N GLU A 363 -27.81 11.64 10.83
CA GLU A 363 -27.92 12.91 11.57
C GLU A 363 -27.56 14.17 10.76
N GLY A 364 -28.27 15.27 11.04
CA GLY A 364 -28.05 16.59 10.41
C GLY A 364 -27.27 17.57 11.29
N LEU A 365 -26.64 18.57 10.68
CA LEU A 365 -25.77 19.57 11.34
C LEU A 365 -26.51 20.76 11.99
N ARG A 366 -27.79 20.62 12.34
CA ARG A 366 -28.58 21.78 12.82
C ARG A 366 -28.06 22.30 14.15
N SER A 367 -27.87 23.62 14.24
CA SER A 367 -27.52 24.35 15.48
C SER A 367 -26.12 24.09 16.05
N LEU A 368 -25.17 23.60 15.24
CA LEU A 368 -23.78 23.45 15.66
C LEU A 368 -23.01 24.78 15.58
N PRO A 369 -22.05 25.01 16.49
CA PRO A 369 -21.15 26.16 16.41
C PRO A 369 -20.41 26.15 15.07
N ILE A 370 -20.09 27.35 14.56
CA ILE A 370 -19.49 27.51 13.24
C ILE A 370 -17.96 27.50 13.37
N PRO A 371 -17.25 26.56 12.72
CA PRO A 371 -15.80 26.59 12.64
C PRO A 371 -15.27 27.81 11.90
N SER A 372 -14.16 28.38 12.37
CA SER A 372 -13.53 29.55 11.75
C SER A 372 -13.06 29.28 10.31
N CYS A 373 -12.65 28.04 10.01
CA CYS A 373 -12.22 27.67 8.67
C CYS A 373 -13.34 27.83 7.62
N LEU A 374 -14.60 27.52 7.96
CA LEU A 374 -15.74 27.72 7.07
C LEU A 374 -15.96 29.22 6.80
N LEU A 375 -15.81 30.06 7.82
CA LEU A 375 -16.03 31.50 7.67
C LEU A 375 -14.99 32.18 6.78
N PHE A 376 -13.72 31.73 6.81
CA PHE A 376 -12.63 32.52 6.25
C PHE A 376 -11.76 31.83 5.21
N HIS A 377 -11.72 30.50 5.13
CA HIS A 377 -10.66 29.79 4.40
C HIS A 377 -11.14 28.70 3.43
N VAL A 378 -12.25 28.01 3.72
CA VAL A 378 -12.73 26.89 2.89
C VAL A 378 -13.26 27.41 1.55
N LYS A 379 -12.59 26.99 0.46
CA LYS A 379 -12.86 27.38 -0.92
C LYS A 379 -13.51 26.26 -1.74
N GLU A 380 -13.18 25.01 -1.43
CA GLU A 380 -13.71 23.85 -2.14
C GLU A 380 -14.24 22.81 -1.15
N ILE A 381 -15.45 22.32 -1.41
CA ILE A 381 -16.03 21.19 -0.68
C ILE A 381 -16.43 20.12 -1.70
N LYS A 382 -15.99 18.88 -1.49
CA LYS A 382 -16.39 17.70 -2.25
C LYS A 382 -17.16 16.76 -1.35
N ILE A 383 -18.30 16.28 -1.82
CA ILE A 383 -19.19 15.41 -1.06
C ILE A 383 -19.57 14.23 -1.95
N SER A 384 -19.18 13.02 -1.56
CA SER A 384 -19.65 11.77 -2.17
C SER A 384 -20.78 11.14 -1.37
N GLY A 385 -21.48 10.18 -1.98
CA GLY A 385 -22.50 9.41 -1.29
C GLY A 385 -23.81 10.16 -1.08
N VAL A 386 -24.15 11.15 -1.92
CA VAL A 386 -25.39 11.91 -1.77
C VAL A 386 -26.60 11.05 -2.18
N ASP A 387 -27.40 10.65 -1.19
CA ASP A 387 -28.55 9.74 -1.34
C ASP A 387 -29.91 10.46 -1.43
N GLY A 388 -29.92 11.80 -1.27
CA GLY A 388 -31.13 12.61 -1.24
C GLY A 388 -31.90 12.57 0.08
N SER A 389 -31.35 11.94 1.12
CA SER A 389 -31.91 11.94 2.47
C SER A 389 -32.01 13.35 3.04
N LYS A 390 -32.93 13.53 3.98
CA LYS A 390 -33.06 14.79 4.74
C LYS A 390 -31.72 15.21 5.37
N TYR A 391 -30.91 14.26 5.83
CA TYR A 391 -29.62 14.52 6.48
C TYR A 391 -28.57 15.04 5.50
N ALA A 392 -28.48 14.44 4.31
CA ALA A 392 -27.61 14.95 3.24
C ALA A 392 -27.97 16.41 2.89
N PHE A 393 -29.26 16.72 2.74
CA PHE A 393 -29.73 18.09 2.51
C PHE A 393 -29.39 19.05 3.66
N GLU A 394 -29.51 18.61 4.91
CA GLU A 394 -29.18 19.43 6.07
C GLU A 394 -27.69 19.73 6.17
N MET A 395 -26.83 18.74 5.90
CA MET A 395 -25.39 18.91 5.88
C MET A 395 -24.93 19.86 4.76
N ILE A 396 -25.44 19.64 3.54
CA ILE A 396 -25.14 20.52 2.40
C ILE A 396 -25.63 21.95 2.67
N SER A 397 -26.83 22.10 3.22
CA SER A 397 -27.39 23.40 3.60
C SER A 397 -26.53 24.08 4.67
N TYR A 398 -26.04 23.34 5.67
CA TYR A 398 -25.13 23.88 6.67
C TYR A 398 -23.87 24.45 6.03
N PHE A 399 -23.22 23.73 5.12
CA PHE A 399 -22.02 24.25 4.45
C PHE A 399 -22.32 25.46 3.56
N LEU A 400 -23.38 25.42 2.75
CA LEU A 400 -23.74 26.56 1.88
C LEU A 400 -24.09 27.84 2.66
N ASN A 401 -24.65 27.69 3.86
CA ASN A 401 -24.99 28.82 4.73
C ASN A 401 -23.78 29.34 5.54
N HIS A 402 -22.77 28.53 5.85
CA HIS A 402 -21.70 28.94 6.75
C HIS A 402 -20.33 29.11 6.07
N ALA A 403 -20.12 28.52 4.90
CA ALA A 403 -18.89 28.65 4.14
C ALA A 403 -18.89 29.97 3.33
N MET A 404 -18.45 31.07 3.94
CA MET A 404 -18.65 32.43 3.41
C MET A 404 -17.78 32.74 2.18
N VAL A 405 -16.65 32.05 2.03
CA VAL A 405 -15.70 32.25 0.92
C VAL A 405 -15.68 31.07 -0.06
N LEU A 406 -16.67 30.18 0.00
CA LEU A 406 -16.76 28.98 -0.82
C LEU A 406 -16.81 29.34 -2.32
N GLU A 407 -15.92 28.78 -3.12
CA GLU A 407 -15.84 28.98 -4.56
C GLU A 407 -16.51 27.80 -5.29
N LYS A 408 -16.35 26.58 -4.79
CA LYS A 408 -16.85 25.37 -5.45
C LYS A 408 -17.41 24.34 -4.47
N LEU A 409 -18.61 23.83 -4.76
CA LEU A 409 -19.21 22.67 -4.11
C LEU A 409 -19.40 21.57 -5.15
N ILE A 410 -18.75 20.44 -4.97
CA ILE A 410 -18.84 19.27 -5.85
C ILE A 410 -19.62 18.18 -5.13
N LEU A 411 -20.71 17.72 -5.73
CA LEU A 411 -21.56 16.66 -5.20
C LEU A 411 -21.48 15.45 -6.12
N LYS A 412 -21.24 14.27 -5.57
CA LYS A 412 -21.29 12.99 -6.30
C LYS A 412 -22.44 12.16 -5.75
N MET A 413 -23.41 11.89 -6.61
CA MET A 413 -24.63 11.15 -6.24
C MET A 413 -24.36 9.66 -6.10
N ILE A 414 -25.12 8.96 -5.25
CA ILE A 414 -25.21 7.48 -5.31
C ILE A 414 -25.94 7.10 -6.60
N ASN A 415 -25.69 5.90 -7.16
CA ASN A 415 -26.36 5.35 -8.34
C ASN A 415 -27.89 5.30 -8.17
N LEU A 416 -28.55 6.44 -8.36
CA LEU A 416 -29.99 6.63 -8.27
C LEU A 416 -30.61 6.48 -9.66
N LEU A 417 -31.83 5.95 -9.74
CA LEU A 417 -32.55 5.81 -11.01
C LEU A 417 -33.10 7.18 -11.46
N GLY A 418 -32.95 7.51 -12.74
CA GLY A 418 -32.88 8.89 -13.25
C GLY A 418 -34.02 9.88 -12.93
N LYS A 419 -35.24 9.46 -12.56
CA LYS A 419 -36.30 10.42 -12.14
C LYS A 419 -36.09 10.98 -10.74
N ASP A 420 -35.59 10.17 -9.82
CA ASP A 420 -35.37 10.57 -8.43
C ASP A 420 -34.15 11.48 -8.33
N GLU A 421 -33.12 11.17 -9.11
CA GLU A 421 -31.90 11.98 -9.25
C GLU A 421 -32.22 13.42 -9.71
N LEU A 422 -32.99 13.58 -10.78
CA LEU A 422 -33.41 14.90 -11.30
C LEU A 422 -34.21 15.73 -10.28
N CYS A 423 -35.00 15.07 -9.42
CA CYS A 423 -35.75 15.73 -8.37
C CYS A 423 -34.83 16.24 -7.25
N ILE A 424 -33.88 15.41 -6.83
CA ILE A 424 -32.88 15.74 -5.80
C ILE A 424 -31.99 16.89 -6.28
N LEU A 425 -31.47 16.80 -7.51
CA LEU A 425 -30.67 17.85 -8.16
C LEU A 425 -31.37 19.22 -8.13
N LYS A 426 -32.64 19.28 -8.56
CA LYS A 426 -33.42 20.53 -8.55
C LYS A 426 -33.58 21.12 -7.15
N LYS A 427 -33.71 20.27 -6.12
CA LYS A 427 -33.82 20.71 -4.73
C LYS A 427 -32.46 21.23 -4.22
N LEU A 428 -31.36 20.54 -4.53
CA LEU A 428 -30.01 20.93 -4.11
C LEU A 428 -29.59 22.28 -4.70
N LEU A 429 -29.82 22.48 -5.99
CA LEU A 429 -29.46 23.74 -6.67
C LEU A 429 -30.24 24.97 -6.16
N ARG A 430 -31.41 24.74 -5.53
CA ARG A 430 -32.26 25.78 -4.92
C ARG A 430 -31.87 26.16 -3.49
N LEU A 431 -30.94 25.44 -2.86
CA LEU A 431 -30.50 25.77 -1.52
C LEU A 431 -29.86 27.17 -1.49
N PRO A 432 -30.15 27.98 -0.46
CA PRO A 432 -29.55 29.29 -0.29
C PRO A 432 -28.04 29.14 -0.08
N ARG A 433 -27.28 30.10 -0.60
CA ARG A 433 -25.80 30.13 -0.54
C ARG A 433 -25.37 31.50 -0.08
N ASN A 434 -24.52 31.57 0.94
CA ASN A 434 -24.01 32.84 1.43
C ASN A 434 -22.82 33.35 0.59
N SER A 435 -21.98 32.43 0.08
CA SER A 435 -20.97 32.81 -0.91
C SER A 435 -21.60 33.05 -2.28
N LYS A 436 -21.45 34.28 -2.78
CA LYS A 436 -21.89 34.66 -4.14
C LYS A 436 -21.03 34.03 -5.25
N LYS A 437 -19.83 33.54 -4.91
CA LYS A 437 -18.91 32.90 -5.85
C LYS A 437 -19.13 31.39 -5.97
N CYS A 438 -19.94 30.80 -5.08
CA CYS A 438 -20.09 29.36 -4.99
C CYS A 438 -20.81 28.78 -6.22
N GLU A 439 -20.05 28.04 -7.03
CA GLU A 439 -20.58 27.17 -8.06
C GLU A 439 -20.89 25.78 -7.48
N VAL A 440 -22.08 25.25 -7.78
CA VAL A 440 -22.49 23.91 -7.36
C VAL A 440 -22.45 23.01 -8.59
N VAL A 441 -21.55 22.02 -8.57
CA VAL A 441 -21.34 21.03 -9.61
C VAL A 441 -21.83 19.69 -9.09
N VAL A 442 -22.62 18.96 -9.88
CA VAL A 442 -23.09 17.63 -9.51
C VAL A 442 -22.68 16.62 -10.57
N HIS A 443 -22.16 15.47 -10.12
CA HIS A 443 -21.65 14.36 -10.92
C HIS A 443 -22.38 13.06 -10.64
#